data_AF-I4I7C3-F1
#
_entry.id   AF-I4I7C3-F1
#
_cell.length_a   1.000
_cell.length_b   1.000
_cell.length_c   1.000
_cell.angle_alpha   90.00
_cell.angle_beta   90.00
_cell.angle_gamma   90.00
#
_symmetry.space_group_name_H-M   'P 1'
#
loop_
_entity.id
_entity.type
_entity.pdbx_description
1 polymer ?
#
loop_
_entity_poly.entity_id
_entity_poly.type
_entity_poly.pdbx_seq_one_letter_code
_entity_poly.pdbx_strand_id
1 'polypeptide(L)' 'MEKQLWQRITLDLNICHGKPCLRGLRYPVEFILELLSSGMSIEDILADYDDLEREDILAALLFATRLTQVKSIYQIAP' A
#
# COMPACT_ATOMS: atom_id res chain seq x y z
N MET A 1 -12.74 -9.44 6.82
CA MET A 1 -12.22 -8.36 5.95
C MET A 1 -10.71 -8.21 6.02
N GLU A 2 -10.10 -7.81 7.15
CA GLU A 2 -8.65 -7.51 7.22
C GLU A 2 -7.75 -8.63 6.68
N LYS A 3 -8.06 -9.89 7.01
CA LYS A 3 -7.26 -11.05 6.58
C LYS A 3 -7.24 -11.24 5.05
N GLN A 4 -8.26 -10.78 4.33
CA GLN A 4 -8.32 -10.85 2.86
C GLN A 4 -7.52 -9.72 2.22
N LEU A 5 -7.52 -8.52 2.80
CA LEU A 5 -6.73 -7.38 2.30
C LEU A 5 -5.23 -7.64 2.42
N TRP A 6 -4.79 -8.28 3.52
CA TRP A 6 -3.39 -8.66 3.70
C TRP A 6 -2.87 -9.64 2.64
N GLN A 7 -3.72 -10.51 2.09
CA GLN A 7 -3.33 -11.45 1.03
C GLN A 7 -3.09 -10.75 -0.31
N ARG A 8 -3.56 -9.50 -0.45
CA ARG A 8 -3.34 -8.69 -1.64
C ARG A 8 -2.00 -7.95 -1.62
N ILE A 9 -1.23 -8.02 -0.54
CA ILE A 9 0.12 -7.44 -0.50
C ILE A 9 1.13 -8.55 -0.62
N THR A 10 1.89 -8.48 -1.70
CA THR A 10 2.98 -9.40 -2.00
C THR A 10 4.31 -8.73 -1.72
N LEU A 11 5.21 -9.45 -1.06
CA LEU A 11 6.57 -9.01 -0.82
C LEU A 11 7.49 -10.05 -1.47
N ASP A 12 8.08 -9.67 -2.60
CA ASP A 12 9.02 -10.50 -3.34
C ASP A 12 10.33 -9.74 -3.49
N LEU A 13 11.42 -10.33 -2.99
CA LEU A 13 12.77 -9.75 -3.04
C LEU A 13 13.27 -9.53 -4.47
N ASN A 14 12.70 -10.26 -5.45
CA ASN A 14 13.06 -10.17 -6.87
C ASN A 14 12.23 -9.14 -7.63
N ILE A 15 11.18 -8.59 -7.03
CA ILE A 15 10.26 -7.62 -7.67
C ILE A 15 10.38 -6.28 -6.94
N CYS A 16 10.50 -5.19 -7.69
CA CYS A 16 10.59 -3.82 -7.16
C CYS A 16 11.59 -3.65 -6.00
N HIS A 17 12.76 -4.29 -6.07
CA HIS A 17 13.80 -4.23 -5.02
C HIS A 17 13.33 -4.68 -3.62
N GLY A 18 12.36 -5.60 -3.55
CA GLY A 18 11.81 -6.08 -2.27
C GLY A 18 10.75 -5.16 -1.67
N LYS A 19 10.29 -4.14 -2.41
CA LYS A 19 9.20 -3.28 -1.95
C LYS A 19 7.88 -4.06 -1.91
N PRO A 20 7.02 -3.80 -0.91
CA PRO A 20 5.68 -4.39 -0.87
C PRO A 20 4.87 -3.89 -2.07
N CYS A 21 4.33 -4.83 -2.84
CA CYS A 21 3.57 -4.57 -4.06
C CYS A 21 2.17 -5.17 -3.98
N LEU A 22 1.25 -4.63 -4.76
CA LEU A 22 -0.13 -5.12 -4.82
C LEU A 22 -0.25 -6.37 -5.70
N ARG A 23 -0.65 -7.50 -5.11
CA ARG A 23 -1.11 -8.73 -5.78
C ARG A 23 -0.12 -9.28 -6.83
N GLY A 24 1.18 -9.09 -6.62
CA GLY A 24 2.25 -9.46 -7.56
C GLY A 24 2.37 -8.54 -8.77
N LEU A 25 1.54 -7.50 -8.86
CA LEU A 25 1.67 -6.42 -9.83
C LEU A 25 2.90 -5.57 -9.50
N ARG A 26 3.42 -4.85 -10.49
CA ARG A 26 4.54 -3.91 -10.31
C ARG A 26 4.06 -2.55 -9.80
N TYR A 27 3.01 -2.52 -8.99
CA TYR A 27 2.50 -1.34 -8.29
C TYR A 27 2.93 -1.40 -6.82
N PRO A 28 3.95 -0.63 -6.42
CA PRO A 28 4.36 -0.54 -5.03
C PRO A 28 3.25 0.06 -4.16
N VAL A 29 3.17 -0.37 -2.89
CA VAL A 29 2.23 0.23 -1.93
C VAL A 29 2.50 1.73 -1.74
N GLU A 30 3.77 2.15 -1.77
CA GLU A 30 4.16 3.57 -1.72
C GLU A 30 3.49 4.40 -2.84
N PHE A 31 3.38 3.85 -4.06
CA PHE A 31 2.87 4.57 -5.22
C PHE A 31 1.38 4.89 -5.04
N ILE A 32 0.59 3.93 -4.55
CA ILE A 32 -0.83 4.16 -4.27
C ILE A 32 -1.02 5.19 -3.16
N LEU A 33 -0.17 5.15 -2.12
CA LEU A 33 -0.22 6.13 -1.04
C LEU A 33 0.18 7.53 -1.53
N GLU A 34 1.14 7.64 -2.45
CA GLU A 34 1.52 8.89 -3.11
C GLU A 34 0.35 9.49 -3.90
N LEU A 35 -0.32 8.69 -4.73
CA LEU A 35 -1.51 9.13 -5.49
C LEU A 35 -2.61 9.64 -4.55
N LEU A 36 -2.93 8.88 -3.50
CA LEU A 36 -3.92 9.31 -2.50
C LEU A 36 -3.48 10.59 -1.78
N SER A 37 -2.20 10.72 -1.43
CA SER A 37 -1.67 11.92 -0.77
C SER A 37 -1.67 13.16 -1.68
N SER A 38 -1.62 12.96 -3.00
CA SER A 38 -1.74 14.04 -4.00
C SER A 38 -3.17 14.59 -4.13
N GLY A 39 -4.15 13.95 -3.47
CA GLY A 39 -5.56 14.36 -3.49
C GLY A 39 -6.41 13.60 -4.51
N MET A 40 -5.86 12.58 -5.17
CA MET A 40 -6.61 11.72 -6.10
C MET A 40 -7.60 10.85 -5.34
N SER A 41 -8.82 10.71 -5.86
CA SER A 41 -9.83 9.82 -5.26
C SER A 41 -9.56 8.36 -5.62
N ILE A 42 -10.15 7.43 -4.86
CA ILE A 42 -10.08 6.00 -5.15
C ILE A 42 -10.65 5.72 -6.55
N GLU A 43 -11.75 6.39 -6.88
CA GLU A 43 -12.44 6.26 -8.15
C GLU A 43 -11.59 6.73 -9.33
N ASP A 44 -10.85 7.83 -9.18
CA ASP A 44 -9.92 8.32 -10.21
C ASP A 44 -8.76 7.34 -10.42
N ILE A 45 -8.18 6.81 -9.33
CA ILE A 45 -7.11 5.80 -9.42
C ILE A 45 -7.62 4.55 -10.15
N LEU A 46 -8.84 4.10 -9.86
CA LEU A 46 -9.42 2.93 -10.53
C LEU A 46 -9.75 3.19 -12.01
N ALA A 47 -10.03 4.45 -12.37
CA ALA A 47 -10.26 4.84 -13.76
C ALA A 47 -8.95 4.95 -14.57
N ASP A 48 -7.86 5.36 -13.93
CA ASP A 48 -6.54 5.47 -14.57
C ASP A 48 -5.80 4.13 -14.63
N TYR A 49 -6.15 3.18 -13.75
CA TYR A 49 -5.50 1.88 -13.63
C TYR A 49 -6.52 0.73 -13.58
N ASP A 50 -6.91 0.24 -14.75
CA ASP A 50 -7.90 -0.85 -14.92
C ASP A 50 -7.51 -2.17 -14.22
N ASP A 51 -6.22 -2.40 -13.98
CA ASP A 51 -5.71 -3.61 -13.31
C ASP A 51 -5.91 -3.60 -11.79
N LEU A 52 -6.26 -2.44 -11.21
CA LEU A 52 -6.46 -2.26 -9.78
C LEU A 52 -7.90 -2.51 -9.39
N GLU A 53 -8.07 -3.14 -8.23
CA GLU A 53 -9.38 -3.27 -7.60
C GLU A 53 -9.45 -2.35 -6.37
N ARG A 54 -10.67 -1.98 -5.95
CA ARG A 54 -10.88 -1.13 -4.78
C ARG A 54 -10.22 -1.71 -3.53
N GLU A 55 -10.22 -3.04 -3.42
CA GLU A 55 -9.61 -3.82 -2.35
C GLU A 55 -8.09 -3.68 -2.33
N ASP A 56 -7.42 -3.44 -3.46
CA ASP A 56 -5.97 -3.22 -3.50
C ASP A 56 -5.61 -1.89 -2.82
N ILE A 57 -6.39 -0.85 -3.08
CA ILE A 57 -6.20 0.47 -2.48
C ILE A 57 -6.47 0.41 -0.96
N LEU A 58 -7.52 -0.31 -0.55
CA LEU A 58 -7.79 -0.55 0.87
C LEU A 58 -6.69 -1.38 1.53
N ALA A 59 -6.10 -2.34 0.83
CA ALA A 59 -4.96 -3.11 1.34
C ALA A 59 -3.74 -2.21 1.57
N ALA A 60 -3.42 -1.32 0.61
CA ALA A 60 -2.35 -0.34 0.76
C ALA A 60 -2.53 0.57 1.99
N LEU A 61 -3.75 1.07 2.22
CA LEU A 61 -4.09 1.86 3.41
C LEU A 61 -3.98 1.06 4.72
N LEU A 62 -4.43 -0.20 4.71
CA LEU A 62 -4.30 -1.08 5.87
C LEU A 62 -2.82 -1.34 6.21
N PHE A 63 -1.99 -1.54 5.19
CA PHE A 63 -0.55 -1.71 5.36
C PHE A 63 0.11 -0.50 5.97
N ALA A 64 -0.18 0.70 5.46
CA ALA A 64 0.30 1.95 6.02
C ALA A 64 -0.15 2.10 7.49
N THR A 65 -1.42 1.87 7.78
CA THR A 65 -1.96 1.90 9.16
C THR A 65 -1.16 0.97 10.07
N ARG A 66 -0.88 -0.24 9.62
CA ARG A 66 -0.14 -1.25 10.40
C ARG A 66 1.33 -0.89 10.61
N LEU A 67 1.96 -0.25 9.63
CA LEU A 67 3.32 0.31 9.80
C LEU A 67 3.37 1.43 10.84
N THR A 68 2.29 2.24 10.95
CA THR A 68 2.23 3.31 11.95
C THR A 68 1.90 2.84 13.37
N GLN A 69 1.42 1.61 13.54
CA GLN A 69 1.11 1.01 14.85
C GLN A 69 2.38 0.53 15.58
N VAL A 70 3.31 1.45 15.82
CA VAL A 70 4.49 1.21 16.65
C VAL A 70 4.13 1.36 18.13
N LYS A 71 4.63 0.45 18.99
CA LYS A 71 4.28 0.45 20.42
C LYS A 71 4.89 1.63 21.19
N SER A 72 6.08 2.03 20.81
CA SER A 72 6.84 3.08 21.48
C SER A 72 7.74 3.77 20.45
N ILE A 73 7.79 5.09 20.49
CA ILE A 73 8.74 5.90 19.71
C ILE A 73 9.71 6.51 20.71
N TYR A 74 11.00 6.26 20.52
CA TYR A 74 12.06 6.81 21.36
C TYR A 74 12.84 7.85 20.56
N GLN A 75 12.93 9.07 21.07
CA GLN A 75 13.80 10.10 20.51
C GLN A 75 15.23 9.84 20.96
N ILE A 76 16.10 9.48 20.00
CA ILE A 76 17.53 9.19 20.26
C ILE A 76 18.43 10.43 20.18
N ALA A 77 17.97 11.49 19.51
CA ALA A 77 18.62 12.80 19.42
C ALA A 77 17.60 13.86 18.93
N PRO A 78 17.81 15.16 19.20
CA PRO A 78 17.03 16.26 18.62
C PRO A 78 17.27 16.48 17.13
#